data_AF-E2ZBE2-F1
#
_entry.id   AF-E2ZBE2-F1
#
_cell.length_a   1.000
_cell.length_b   1.000
_cell.length_c   1.000
_cell.angle_alpha   90.00
_cell.angle_beta   90.00
_cell.angle_gamma   90.00
#
_symmetry.space_group_name_H-M   'P 1'
#
loop_
_entity.id
_entity.type
_entity.pdbx_description
1 polymer ?
#
loop_
_entity_poly.entity_id
_entity_poly.type
_entity_poly.pdbx_seq_one_letter_code
_entity_poly.pdbx_strand_id
1 'polypeptide(L)'
;MTLLEELIEYSHNCIKDTTHVCQKHRWACERFLRDVQRAGTEEFPYVFDEEKAQRFFNWAYLHRHTKGVLAGEPIDFAPIQRFIFGNVYGWVHQDTGLRRFRRAYWQVARKNAKSQSLAIVGDYELMALGEPMSEVYIGATKTLQAKIIYNEVVAMLKRCPLLKDKWHESYGVIRHPKSDSILRALSKDDGKTGDGLNP
;
A
#
# COMPACT_ATOMS: atom_id res chain seq x y z
N MET A 1 -11.45 9.83 -17.92
CA MET A 1 -10.34 10.39 -17.15
C MET A 1 -9.41 9.24 -16.79
N THR A 2 -8.14 9.33 -17.16
CA THR A 2 -7.13 8.34 -16.79
C THR A 2 -6.74 8.51 -15.32
N LEU A 3 -6.04 7.54 -14.73
CA LEU A 3 -5.55 7.68 -13.36
C LEU A 3 -4.53 8.82 -13.28
N LEU A 4 -3.66 8.98 -14.28
CA LEU A 4 -2.68 10.06 -14.30
C LEU A 4 -3.38 11.44 -14.27
N GLU A 5 -4.41 11.62 -15.10
CA GLU A 5 -5.23 12.84 -15.12
C GLU A 5 -5.87 13.13 -13.75
N GLU A 6 -6.46 12.10 -13.12
CA GLU A 6 -7.05 12.19 -11.78
C GLU A 6 -6.02 12.68 -10.74
N LEU A 7 -4.81 12.11 -10.75
CA LEU A 7 -3.76 12.48 -9.79
C LEU A 7 -3.17 13.87 -10.06
N ILE A 8 -3.12 14.30 -11.32
CA ILE A 8 -2.73 15.68 -11.69
C ILE A 8 -3.77 16.67 -11.17
N GLU A 9 -5.06 16.40 -11.39
CA GLU A 9 -6.15 17.26 -10.89
C GLU A 9 -6.13 17.34 -9.36
N TYR A 10 -6.04 16.19 -8.68
CA TYR A 10 -5.92 16.11 -7.23
C TYR A 10 -4.73 16.95 -6.72
N SER A 11 -3.58 16.87 -7.41
CA SER A 11 -2.38 17.63 -7.05
C SER A 11 -2.61 19.13 -7.15
N HIS A 12 -3.21 19.61 -8.23
CA HIS A 12 -3.54 21.03 -8.39
C HIS A 12 -4.53 21.52 -7.33
N ASN A 13 -5.55 20.71 -7.02
CA ASN A 13 -6.54 21.04 -5.99
C ASN A 13 -5.88 21.13 -4.60
N CYS A 14 -5.00 20.18 -4.26
CA CYS A 14 -4.27 20.21 -2.99
C CYS A 14 -3.31 21.39 -2.86
N ILE A 15 -2.65 21.80 -3.94
CA ILE A 15 -1.74 22.94 -3.94
C ILE A 15 -2.50 24.26 -3.71
N LYS A 16 -3.69 24.39 -4.32
CA LYS A 16 -4.56 25.56 -4.16
C LYS A 16 -5.21 25.64 -2.78
N ASP A 17 -5.47 24.51 -2.12
CA ASP A 17 -6.03 24.48 -0.77
C ASP A 17 -4.98 24.84 0.29
N THR A 18 -5.02 26.10 0.73
CA THR A 18 -4.13 26.64 1.77
C THR A 18 -4.66 26.41 3.19
N THR A 19 -5.89 25.91 3.34
CA THR A 19 -6.59 25.80 4.64
C THR A 19 -6.54 24.38 5.20
N HIS A 20 -6.83 23.35 4.40
CA HIS A 20 -7.02 21.98 4.90
C HIS A 20 -5.85 21.05 4.58
N VAL A 21 -5.02 21.41 3.60
CA VAL A 21 -3.87 20.61 3.20
C VAL A 21 -2.63 21.10 3.92
N CYS A 22 -1.83 20.19 4.47
CA CYS A 22 -0.58 20.56 5.12
C CYS A 22 0.52 20.83 4.07
N GLN A 23 1.51 21.64 4.45
CA GLN A 23 2.61 22.01 3.57
C GLN A 23 3.33 20.80 2.97
N LYS A 24 3.58 19.75 3.76
CA LYS A 24 4.28 18.54 3.30
C LYS A 24 3.50 17.77 2.23
N HIS A 25 2.17 17.77 2.30
CA HIS A 25 1.33 17.12 1.30
C HIS A 25 1.31 17.92 0.00
N ARG A 26 1.27 19.26 0.08
CA ARG A 26 1.46 20.14 -1.08
C ARG A 26 2.80 19.89 -1.78
N TRP A 27 3.90 19.79 -1.01
CA TRP A 27 5.21 19.44 -1.58
C TRP A 27 5.23 18.08 -2.27
N ALA A 28 4.48 17.10 -1.76
CA ALA A 28 4.33 15.81 -2.43
C ALA A 28 3.58 15.94 -3.76
N CYS A 29 2.54 16.78 -3.83
CA CYS A 29 1.80 17.10 -5.05
C CYS A 29 2.68 17.85 -6.07
N GLU A 30 3.44 18.86 -5.63
CA GLU A 30 4.39 19.60 -6.47
C GLU A 30 5.51 18.69 -7.00
N ARG A 31 6.01 17.77 -6.17
CA ARG A 31 6.97 16.75 -6.61
C ARG A 31 6.35 15.87 -7.69
N PHE A 32 5.14 15.35 -7.46
CA PHE A 32 4.43 14.52 -8.44
C PHE A 32 4.29 15.24 -9.79
N LEU A 33 3.82 16.49 -9.80
CA LEU A 33 3.68 17.27 -11.04
C LEU A 33 5.03 17.49 -11.75
N ARG A 34 6.10 17.77 -11.01
CA ARG A 34 7.46 17.87 -11.58
C ARG A 34 7.92 16.54 -12.17
N ASP A 35 7.61 15.42 -11.51
CA ASP A 35 7.96 14.09 -11.99
C ASP A 35 7.23 13.75 -13.29
N VAL A 36 5.95 14.13 -13.41
CA VAL A 36 5.17 13.99 -14.66
C VAL A 36 5.85 14.74 -15.81
N GLN A 37 6.32 15.96 -15.58
CA GLN A 37 6.95 16.79 -16.63
C GLN A 37 8.27 16.23 -17.17
N ARG A 38 9.00 15.46 -16.36
CA ARG A 38 10.32 14.92 -16.70
C ARG A 38 10.34 13.39 -16.88
N ALA A 39 9.17 12.77 -16.88
CA ALA A 39 9.04 11.31 -16.99
C ALA A 39 9.71 10.78 -18.26
N GLY A 40 10.47 9.69 -18.14
CA GLY A 40 11.16 9.04 -19.27
C GLY A 40 12.37 9.80 -19.82
N THR A 41 12.86 10.83 -19.15
CA THR A 41 14.10 11.53 -19.54
C THR A 41 15.34 10.78 -19.07
N GLU A 42 16.51 11.06 -19.63
CA GLU A 42 17.77 10.45 -19.19
C GLU A 42 18.08 10.77 -17.71
N GLU A 43 17.82 12.00 -17.26
CA GLU A 43 18.01 12.43 -15.87
C GLU A 43 16.94 11.86 -14.91
N PHE A 44 15.78 11.45 -15.44
CA PHE A 44 14.69 10.86 -14.68
C PHE A 44 14.04 9.70 -15.45
N PRO A 45 14.70 8.52 -15.48
CA PRO A 45 14.29 7.37 -16.27
C PRO A 45 13.11 6.60 -15.64
N TYR A 46 12.17 7.34 -15.03
CA TYR A 46 10.96 6.82 -14.42
C TYR A 46 9.75 7.28 -15.22
N VAL A 47 8.81 6.38 -15.42
CA VAL A 47 7.53 6.60 -16.08
C VAL A 47 6.38 6.27 -15.12
N PHE A 48 5.23 6.88 -15.36
CA PHE A 48 4.02 6.56 -14.61
C PHE A 48 3.25 5.46 -15.33
N ASP A 49 3.30 4.25 -14.77
CA ASP A 49 2.59 3.07 -15.24
C ASP A 49 1.22 3.00 -14.54
N GLU A 50 0.19 3.48 -15.26
CA GLU A 50 -1.18 3.51 -14.75
C GLU A 50 -1.72 2.11 -14.46
N GLU A 51 -1.34 1.10 -15.26
CA GLU A 51 -1.82 -0.26 -15.11
C GLU A 51 -1.31 -0.88 -13.80
N LYS A 52 -0.05 -0.64 -13.44
CA LYS A 52 0.51 -1.12 -12.16
C LYS A 52 -0.17 -0.49 -10.95
N ALA A 53 -0.45 0.82 -10.99
CA ALA A 53 -1.20 1.46 -9.92
C ALA A 53 -2.66 0.98 -9.86
N GLN A 54 -3.32 0.87 -11.01
CA GLN A 54 -4.70 0.41 -11.11
C GLN A 54 -4.85 -1.04 -10.66
N ARG A 55 -3.85 -1.89 -10.88
CA ARG A 55 -3.80 -3.26 -10.37
C ARG A 55 -3.88 -3.31 -8.84
N PHE A 56 -3.19 -2.41 -8.15
CA PHE A 56 -3.29 -2.28 -6.69
C PHE A 56 -4.68 -1.82 -6.25
N PHE A 57 -5.31 -0.87 -6.96
CA PHE A 57 -6.67 -0.41 -6.65
C PHE A 57 -7.73 -1.49 -6.91
N ASN A 58 -7.61 -2.20 -8.02
CA ASN A 58 -8.48 -3.32 -8.33
C ASN A 58 -8.36 -4.42 -7.28
N TRP A 59 -7.14 -4.71 -6.81
CA TRP A 59 -6.91 -5.64 -5.71
C TRP A 59 -7.58 -5.18 -4.40
N ALA A 60 -7.48 -3.89 -4.09
CA ALA A 60 -8.18 -3.33 -2.93
C ALA A 60 -9.69 -3.51 -3.03
N TYR A 61 -10.26 -3.26 -4.21
CA TYR A 61 -11.69 -3.36 -4.49
C TYR A 61 -12.26 -4.79 -4.34
N LEU A 62 -11.41 -5.82 -4.46
CA LEU A 62 -11.80 -7.22 -4.18
C LEU A 62 -12.13 -7.47 -2.71
N HIS A 63 -11.58 -6.64 -1.83
CA HIS A 63 -11.80 -6.73 -0.39
C HIS A 63 -13.03 -5.92 0.03
N ARG A 64 -13.54 -6.22 1.22
CA ARG A 64 -14.69 -5.55 1.82
C ARG A 64 -14.29 -4.86 3.10
N HIS A 65 -14.84 -3.68 3.37
CA HIS A 65 -14.63 -3.04 4.66
C HIS A 65 -15.11 -3.96 5.79
N THR A 66 -14.29 -4.11 6.82
CA THR A 66 -14.55 -5.08 7.90
C THR A 66 -15.48 -4.52 8.99
N LYS A 67 -15.56 -3.19 9.11
CA LYS A 67 -16.18 -2.46 10.23
C LYS A 67 -16.71 -1.10 9.78
N GLY A 68 -17.59 -0.52 10.60
CA GLY A 68 -18.13 0.83 10.40
C GLY A 68 -19.33 0.85 9.45
N VAL A 69 -19.75 2.05 9.06
CA VAL A 69 -20.95 2.27 8.22
C VAL A 69 -20.81 1.68 6.81
N LEU A 70 -19.58 1.45 6.36
CA LEU A 70 -19.27 0.86 5.06
C LEU A 70 -19.07 -0.66 5.13
N ALA A 71 -19.29 -1.31 6.29
CA ALA A 71 -19.01 -2.73 6.46
C ALA A 71 -19.75 -3.57 5.40
N GLY A 72 -19.00 -4.43 4.71
CA GLY A 72 -19.54 -5.25 3.61
C GLY A 72 -19.45 -4.61 2.22
N GLU A 73 -19.18 -3.31 2.12
CA GLU A 73 -18.96 -2.61 0.86
C GLU A 73 -17.52 -2.81 0.34
N PRO A 74 -17.30 -2.78 -1.00
CA PRO A 74 -15.96 -2.79 -1.60
C PRO A 74 -15.06 -1.70 -1.01
N ILE A 75 -13.77 -2.01 -0.80
CA ILE A 75 -12.78 -1.00 -0.41
C ILE A 75 -12.39 -0.21 -1.65
N ASP A 76 -13.10 0.89 -1.88
CA ASP A 76 -12.71 1.90 -2.86
C ASP A 76 -11.92 3.02 -2.17
N PHE A 77 -10.76 3.36 -2.74
CA PHE A 77 -9.84 4.28 -2.11
C PHE A 77 -10.29 5.73 -2.29
N ALA A 78 -10.29 6.48 -1.19
CA ALA A 78 -10.50 7.93 -1.25
C ALA A 78 -9.38 8.62 -2.05
N PRO A 79 -9.59 9.85 -2.56
CA PRO A 79 -8.62 10.54 -3.41
C PRO A 79 -7.21 10.64 -2.82
N ILE A 80 -7.07 10.86 -1.51
CA ILE A 80 -5.76 10.86 -0.84
C ILE A 80 -5.08 9.49 -0.85
N GLN A 81 -5.83 8.40 -0.67
CA GLN A 81 -5.29 7.05 -0.73
C GLN A 81 -4.87 6.72 -2.17
N ARG A 82 -5.68 7.11 -3.17
CA ARG A 82 -5.35 6.96 -4.59
C ARG A 82 -4.08 7.75 -4.94
N PHE A 83 -3.92 8.97 -4.45
CA PHE A 83 -2.69 9.73 -4.63
C PHE A 83 -1.46 9.07 -4.00
N ILE A 84 -1.56 8.64 -2.74
CA ILE A 84 -0.44 8.01 -2.02
C ILE A 84 -0.04 6.70 -2.71
N PHE A 85 -0.99 5.80 -2.95
CA PHE A 85 -0.69 4.49 -3.51
C PHE A 85 -0.45 4.52 -5.02
N GLY A 86 -1.05 5.45 -5.74
CA GLY A 86 -0.70 5.73 -7.14
C GLY A 86 0.76 6.18 -7.26
N ASN A 87 1.25 7.00 -6.33
CA ASN A 87 2.67 7.33 -6.28
C ASN A 87 3.54 6.10 -5.97
N VAL A 88 3.14 5.25 -5.01
CA VAL A 88 3.93 4.07 -4.59
C VAL A 88 4.00 3.01 -5.69
N TYR A 89 2.89 2.67 -6.32
CA TYR A 89 2.79 1.55 -7.25
C TYR A 89 2.84 1.95 -8.74
N GLY A 90 2.62 3.22 -9.07
CA GLY A 90 2.60 3.70 -10.47
C GLY A 90 3.95 4.18 -10.99
N TRP A 91 4.84 4.75 -10.16
CA TRP A 91 6.14 5.21 -10.63
C TRP A 91 7.15 4.07 -10.73
N VAL A 92 7.57 3.74 -11.95
CA VAL A 92 8.52 2.66 -12.24
C VAL A 92 9.63 3.12 -13.18
N HIS A 93 10.81 2.52 -13.02
CA HIS A 93 11.93 2.75 -13.93
C HIS A 93 11.59 2.14 -15.29
N GLN A 94 11.82 2.87 -16.38
CA GLN A 94 11.38 2.44 -17.72
C GLN A 94 12.04 1.13 -18.17
N ASP A 95 13.34 0.97 -17.90
CA ASP A 95 14.08 -0.24 -18.32
C ASP A 95 13.93 -1.42 -17.36
N THR A 96 14.02 -1.18 -16.05
CA THR A 96 14.04 -2.27 -15.05
C THR A 96 12.66 -2.62 -14.50
N GLY A 97 11.66 -1.76 -14.71
CA GLY A 97 10.31 -1.93 -14.15
C GLY A 97 10.22 -1.77 -12.63
N LEU A 98 11.34 -1.49 -11.95
CA LEU A 98 11.41 -1.34 -10.49
C LEU A 98 10.76 -0.04 -10.03
N ARG A 99 10.14 -0.06 -8.85
CA ARG A 99 9.49 1.13 -8.29
C ARG A 99 10.51 2.22 -7.97
N ARG A 100 10.12 3.47 -8.22
CA ARG A 100 10.90 4.64 -7.81
C ARG A 100 11.04 4.75 -6.30
N PHE A 101 9.93 4.54 -5.58
CA PHE A 101 9.89 4.71 -4.14
C PHE A 101 10.06 3.36 -3.43
N ARG A 102 11.20 3.21 -2.76
CA ARG A 102 11.46 2.08 -1.84
C ARG A 102 10.94 2.32 -0.42
N ARG A 103 10.62 3.58 -0.09
CA ARG A 103 10.14 3.99 1.24
C ARG A 103 9.01 5.00 1.06
N ALA A 104 7.91 4.77 1.78
CA ALA A 104 6.78 5.69 1.84
C ALA A 104 6.51 6.11 3.29
N TYR A 105 6.28 7.39 3.50
CA TYR A 105 5.89 7.95 4.79
C TYR A 105 4.56 8.67 4.64
N TRP A 106 3.56 8.24 5.40
CA TRP A 106 2.23 8.85 5.41
C TRP A 106 1.79 9.20 6.82
N GLN A 107 1.72 10.50 7.08
CA GLN A 107 1.24 11.10 8.32
C GLN A 107 -0.18 11.63 8.11
N VAL A 108 -1.07 11.23 9.01
CA VAL A 108 -2.50 11.45 8.85
C VAL A 108 -3.20 11.36 10.21
N ALA A 109 -4.30 12.09 10.38
CA ALA A 109 -5.08 12.10 11.61
C ALA A 109 -5.77 10.75 11.89
N ARG A 110 -6.26 10.55 13.12
CA ARG A 110 -7.03 9.35 13.48
C ARG A 110 -8.28 9.22 12.60
N LYS A 111 -8.76 7.99 12.42
CA LYS A 111 -9.97 7.63 11.64
C LYS A 111 -9.88 7.82 10.11
N ASN A 112 -8.68 7.85 9.53
CA ASN A 112 -8.47 7.88 8.06
C ASN A 112 -8.22 6.50 7.43
N ALA A 113 -8.80 5.43 8.00
CA ALA A 113 -8.65 4.05 7.52
C ALA A 113 -7.19 3.53 7.34
N LYS A 114 -6.18 4.17 7.95
CA LYS A 114 -4.75 3.82 7.75
C LYS A 114 -4.43 2.33 8.01
N SER A 115 -5.00 1.73 9.05
CA SER A 115 -4.76 0.31 9.35
C SER A 115 -5.30 -0.62 8.26
N GLN A 116 -6.46 -0.29 7.68
CA GLN A 116 -7.02 -1.04 6.55
C GLN A 116 -6.18 -0.85 5.29
N SER A 117 -5.75 0.38 5.00
CA SER A 117 -4.84 0.65 3.89
C SER A 117 -3.53 -0.15 3.99
N LEU A 118 -2.96 -0.24 5.20
CA LEU A 118 -1.75 -1.04 5.43
C LEU A 118 -2.00 -2.56 5.37
N ALA A 119 -3.20 -3.02 5.71
CA ALA A 119 -3.59 -4.42 5.53
C ALA A 119 -3.64 -4.78 4.03
N ILE A 120 -4.24 -3.92 3.20
CA ILE A 120 -4.26 -4.07 1.73
C ILE A 120 -2.84 -4.04 1.14
N VAL A 121 -1.96 -3.17 1.65
CA VAL A 121 -0.55 -3.22 1.24
C VAL A 121 0.06 -4.57 1.61
N GLY A 122 -0.15 -5.04 2.83
CA GLY A 122 0.43 -6.29 3.30
C GLY A 122 -0.01 -7.51 2.48
N ASP A 123 -1.31 -7.66 2.22
CA ASP A 123 -1.81 -8.78 1.42
C ASP A 123 -1.45 -8.67 -0.07
N TYR A 124 -1.36 -7.46 -0.63
CA TYR A 124 -0.95 -7.24 -2.00
C TYR A 124 0.52 -7.65 -2.19
N GLU A 125 1.41 -7.19 -1.31
CA GLU A 125 2.84 -7.53 -1.37
C GLU A 125 3.08 -9.02 -1.09
N LEU A 126 2.19 -9.66 -0.31
CA LEU A 126 2.24 -11.09 -0.01
C LEU A 126 1.84 -11.96 -1.22
N MET A 127 0.75 -11.61 -1.91
CA MET A 127 0.09 -12.52 -2.85
C MET A 127 0.01 -11.99 -4.27
N ALA A 128 -0.23 -10.70 -4.43
CA ALA A 128 -0.55 -10.10 -5.71
C ALA A 128 0.69 -9.59 -6.42
N LEU A 129 1.72 -9.04 -5.76
CA LEU A 129 2.87 -8.46 -6.44
C LEU A 129 3.54 -9.44 -7.43
N GLY A 130 3.56 -10.73 -7.08
CA GLY A 130 4.11 -11.80 -7.93
C GLY A 130 5.55 -12.18 -7.59
N GLU A 131 6.12 -11.58 -6.54
CA GLU A 131 7.45 -11.90 -6.04
C GLU A 131 7.47 -13.28 -5.35
N PRO A 132 8.42 -14.16 -5.71
CA PRO A 132 8.63 -15.42 -5.01
C PRO A 132 9.23 -15.16 -3.63
N MET A 133 8.78 -15.92 -2.64
CA MET A 133 9.28 -15.94 -1.26
C MET A 133 9.32 -14.54 -0.60
N SER A 134 8.34 -13.70 -0.94
CA SER A 134 8.21 -12.35 -0.38
C SER A 134 7.97 -12.40 1.12
N GLU A 135 8.67 -11.55 1.87
CA GLU A 135 8.52 -11.44 3.32
C GLU A 135 7.88 -10.09 3.69
N VAL A 136 6.68 -10.15 4.27
CA VAL A 136 5.93 -8.97 4.71
C VAL A 136 5.92 -8.89 6.23
N TYR A 137 6.55 -7.84 6.76
CA TYR A 137 6.64 -7.63 8.19
C TYR A 137 5.83 -6.43 8.66
N ILE A 138 4.99 -6.64 9.66
CA ILE A 138 4.22 -5.58 10.31
C ILE A 138 4.95 -5.15 11.58
N GLY A 139 5.63 -4.00 11.50
CA GLY A 139 6.29 -3.37 12.63
C GLY A 139 5.42 -2.34 13.36
N ALA A 140 5.46 -2.34 14.69
CA ALA A 140 4.90 -1.29 15.53
C ALA A 140 5.63 -1.19 16.87
N THR A 141 5.48 -0.07 17.58
CA THR A 141 6.11 0.13 18.91
C THR A 141 5.62 -0.88 19.94
N LYS A 142 4.36 -1.30 19.84
CA LYS A 142 3.77 -2.35 20.70
C LYS A 142 3.28 -3.51 19.83
N THR A 143 3.57 -4.75 20.22
CA THR A 143 3.11 -5.95 19.51
C THR A 143 1.59 -5.95 19.29
N LEU A 144 0.80 -5.48 20.26
CA LEU A 144 -0.65 -5.34 20.12
C LEU A 144 -1.05 -4.41 18.97
N GLN A 145 -0.28 -3.37 18.66
CA GLN A 145 -0.54 -2.49 17.53
C GLN A 145 -0.25 -3.17 16.20
N ALA A 146 0.82 -3.95 16.10
CA ALA A 146 1.13 -4.75 14.90
C ALA A 146 0.03 -5.80 14.65
N LYS A 147 -0.46 -6.46 15.72
CA LYS A 147 -1.57 -7.40 15.65
C LYS A 147 -2.88 -6.80 15.12
N ILE A 148 -3.11 -5.49 15.25
CA ILE A 148 -4.31 -4.85 14.67
C ILE A 148 -4.30 -4.99 13.15
N ILE A 149 -3.18 -4.69 12.50
CA ILE A 149 -3.06 -4.77 11.04
C ILE A 149 -3.08 -6.23 10.60
N TYR A 150 -2.35 -7.11 11.31
CA TYR A 150 -2.37 -8.55 11.02
C TYR A 150 -3.79 -9.13 11.07
N ASN A 151 -4.55 -8.84 12.12
CA ASN A 151 -5.93 -9.31 12.25
C ASN A 151 -6.85 -8.71 11.18
N GLU A 152 -6.59 -7.48 10.74
CA GLU A 152 -7.32 -6.85 9.64
C GLU A 152 -7.05 -7.57 8.32
N VAL A 153 -5.80 -7.97 8.04
CA VAL A 153 -5.46 -8.81 6.87
C VAL A 153 -6.24 -10.13 6.91
N VAL A 154 -6.17 -10.87 8.02
CA VAL A 154 -6.92 -12.13 8.18
C VAL A 154 -8.42 -11.92 7.98
N ALA A 155 -8.97 -10.85 8.55
CA ALA A 155 -10.38 -10.50 8.43
C ALA A 155 -10.80 -10.20 6.98
N MET A 156 -9.95 -9.50 6.22
CA MET A 156 -10.17 -9.18 4.81
C MET A 156 -10.06 -10.43 3.94
N LEU A 157 -9.01 -11.24 4.11
CA LEU A 157 -8.80 -12.47 3.35
C LEU A 157 -9.95 -13.48 3.56
N LYS A 158 -10.42 -13.65 4.79
CA LYS A 158 -11.59 -14.53 5.09
C LYS A 158 -12.89 -14.07 4.42
N ARG A 159 -13.01 -12.77 4.11
CA ARG A 159 -14.20 -12.16 3.50
C ARG A 159 -14.08 -11.99 1.99
N CYS A 160 -12.96 -12.36 1.38
CA CYS A 160 -12.76 -12.28 -0.07
C CYS A 160 -12.95 -13.66 -0.72
N PRO A 161 -14.08 -13.94 -1.41
CA PRO A 161 -14.34 -15.25 -1.99
C PRO A 161 -13.29 -15.69 -3.03
N LEU A 162 -12.70 -14.73 -3.75
CA LEU A 162 -11.68 -15.00 -4.77
C LEU A 162 -10.34 -15.46 -4.19
N LEU A 163 -10.12 -15.25 -2.89
CA LEU A 163 -8.91 -15.66 -2.16
C LEU A 163 -9.15 -16.87 -1.27
N LYS A 164 -10.34 -17.49 -1.35
CA LYS A 164 -10.63 -18.75 -0.67
C LYS A 164 -9.60 -19.80 -1.07
N ASP A 165 -9.05 -20.50 -0.08
CA ASP A 165 -8.07 -21.59 -0.23
C ASP A 165 -6.74 -21.18 -0.89
N LYS A 166 -6.49 -19.87 -1.09
CA LYS A 166 -5.23 -19.36 -1.63
C LYS A 166 -4.19 -19.03 -0.56
N TRP A 167 -4.54 -19.12 0.71
CA TRP A 167 -3.66 -18.81 1.83
C TRP A 167 -3.96 -19.72 3.01
N HIS A 168 -3.01 -19.83 3.93
CA HIS A 168 -3.25 -20.45 5.23
C HIS A 168 -2.60 -19.62 6.34
N GLU A 169 -3.17 -19.70 7.53
CA GLU A 169 -2.65 -19.07 8.73
C GLU A 169 -2.30 -20.15 9.75
N SER A 170 -1.09 -20.08 10.30
CA SER A 170 -0.67 -20.93 11.42
C SER A 170 0.37 -20.20 12.25
N TYR A 171 0.32 -20.37 13.58
CA TYR A 171 1.30 -19.81 14.53
C TYR A 171 1.58 -18.30 14.36
N GLY A 172 0.57 -17.51 13.94
CA GLY A 172 0.71 -16.06 13.74
C GLY A 172 1.44 -15.66 12.45
N VAL A 173 1.51 -16.57 11.47
CA VAL A 173 2.06 -16.33 10.14
C VAL A 173 1.00 -16.65 9.09
N ILE A 174 0.76 -15.71 8.18
CA ILE A 174 -0.02 -15.92 6.97
C ILE A 174 0.94 -16.36 5.87
N ARG A 175 0.60 -17.42 5.15
CA ARG A 175 1.42 -17.99 4.08
C ARG A 175 0.63 -18.04 2.78
N HIS A 176 1.30 -17.70 1.68
CA HIS A 176 0.78 -17.85 0.32
C HIS A 176 1.47 -19.05 -0.36
N PRO A 177 0.83 -20.23 -0.44
CA PRO A 177 1.48 -21.45 -0.90
C PRO A 177 2.05 -21.40 -2.32
N LYS A 178 1.47 -20.57 -3.20
CA LYS A 178 1.92 -20.50 -4.60
C LYS A 178 3.32 -19.89 -4.73
N SER A 179 3.68 -18.95 -3.84
CA SER A 179 4.95 -18.22 -3.90
C SER A 179 5.83 -18.47 -2.69
N ASP A 180 5.40 -19.28 -1.72
CA ASP A 180 6.07 -19.44 -0.41
C ASP A 180 6.26 -18.13 0.38
N SER A 181 5.53 -17.08 0.01
CA SER A 181 5.59 -15.78 0.68
C SER A 181 4.94 -15.82 2.06
N ILE A 182 5.41 -14.99 2.98
CA ILE A 182 4.95 -14.93 4.37
C ILE A 182 4.57 -13.51 4.79
N LEU A 183 3.59 -13.40 5.69
CA LEU A 183 3.26 -12.17 6.40
C LEU A 183 3.17 -12.45 7.90
N ARG A 184 3.87 -11.65 8.72
CA ARG A 184 3.80 -11.74 10.19
C ARG A 184 3.92 -10.38 10.87
N ALA A 185 3.31 -10.29 12.06
CA ALA A 185 3.52 -9.18 12.97
C ALA A 185 4.81 -9.38 13.77
N LEU A 186 5.67 -8.36 13.81
CA LEU A 186 6.87 -8.38 14.64
C LEU A 186 6.53 -8.05 16.10
N SER A 187 7.22 -8.72 17.01
CA SER A 187 7.20 -8.45 18.43
C SER A 187 8.39 -7.58 18.84
N LYS A 188 8.27 -6.86 19.96
CA LYS A 188 9.38 -6.06 20.52
C LYS A 188 10.60 -6.92 20.88
N ASP A 189 10.41 -8.20 21.15
CA ASP A 189 11.47 -9.12 21.57
C ASP A 189 12.16 -9.80 20.37
N ASP A 190 11.59 -9.68 19.16
CA ASP A 190 12.22 -10.17 17.91
C ASP A 190 13.54 -9.43 17.65
N GLY A 191 13.65 -8.17 18.06
CA GLY A 191 14.89 -7.38 17.99
C GLY A 191 15.87 -7.57 19.15
N LYS A 192 15.55 -8.42 20.13
CA LYS A 192 16.41 -8.69 21.30
C LYS A 192 17.05 -10.09 21.29
N THR A 193 16.53 -11.01 20.46
CA THR A 193 16.92 -12.42 20.50
C THR A 193 17.35 -12.99 19.15
N GLY A 194 17.40 -12.20 18.07
CA GLY A 194 17.88 -12.71 16.79
C GLY A 194 18.44 -11.63 15.87
N ASP A 195 19.75 -11.66 15.66
CA ASP A 195 20.48 -11.05 14.52
C ASP A 195 20.15 -11.73 13.17
N GLY A 196 18.99 -12.39 13.05
CA GLY A 196 18.71 -13.38 11.99
C GLY A 196 17.50 -13.06 11.11
N LEU A 197 16.81 -11.95 11.32
CA LEU A 197 15.80 -11.49 10.37
C LEU A 197 16.48 -10.56 9.37
N ASN A 198 16.12 -10.65 8.09
CA ASN A 198 16.61 -9.76 7.04
C ASN A 198 15.49 -8.75 6.63
N PRO A 199 15.04 -7.84 7.53
CA PRO A 199 13.97 -6.90 7.23
C PRO A 199 14.41 -5.65 6.45
#